data_AF-A0A7J6QS34-F1
#
_entry.id   AF-A0A7J6QS34-F1
#
_cell.length_a   1.000
_cell.length_b   1.000
_cell.length_c   1.000
_cell.angle_alpha   90.00
_cell.angle_beta   90.00
_cell.angle_gamma   90.00
#
_symmetry.space_group_name_H-M   'P 1'
#
loop_
_entity.id
_entity.type
_entity.pdbx_description
1 polymer ?
#
loop_
_entity_poly.entity_id
_entity_poly.type
_entity_poly.pdbx_seq_one_letter_code
_entity_poly.pdbx_strand_id
1 'polypeptide(L)'
;MTREEREETMAEVQRLFSASNIEFLKERGRKKLESDFPGQGQEAAAGVESDDVYEGEVDLGFGNRLELDELEIDKQKWMEPVAEEEDLPRPEDESFEGRRFDFEGNELKRGSSGVEEEYDPILYHHGEEPGRPGYTVQELLVLSDSNNGGQRQLALRTLGNIVANDSDVSQLWIRHRQVHVRFAVSVSHANINVRHAALAALVQLLVRFPSFTKDLADIPEFLISLENIAKQEMFHVDEQEESPSVVSLAHILSLLLPLAPKLQDICSDIINFAADSYRV
;
A
#
# COMPACT_ATOMS: atom_id res chain seq x y z
N MET A 1 -18.23 3.89 -27.73
CA MET A 1 -17.94 2.48 -28.07
C MET A 1 -18.97 2.00 -29.08
N THR A 2 -18.56 1.87 -30.34
CA THR A 2 -19.41 1.42 -31.44
C THR A 2 -19.61 -0.11 -31.36
N ARG A 3 -20.61 -0.64 -32.07
CA ARG A 3 -20.91 -2.09 -32.09
C ARG A 3 -19.74 -2.91 -32.66
N GLU A 4 -19.01 -2.32 -33.60
CA GLU A 4 -17.83 -2.88 -34.25
C GLU A 4 -16.65 -3.02 -33.26
N GLU A 5 -16.40 -1.99 -32.45
CA GLU A 5 -15.39 -2.02 -31.38
C GLU A 5 -15.69 -3.10 -30.30
N ARG A 6 -16.98 -3.40 -30.06
CA ARG A 6 -17.39 -4.49 -29.13
C ARG A 6 -17.12 -5.88 -29.71
N GLU A 7 -17.27 -6.04 -31.01
CA GLU A 7 -17.07 -7.32 -31.69
C GLU A 7 -15.57 -7.61 -31.86
N GLU A 8 -14.74 -6.59 -32.12
CA GLU A 8 -13.28 -6.71 -32.14
C GLU A 8 -12.70 -7.07 -30.76
N THR A 9 -13.15 -6.39 -29.70
CA THR A 9 -12.70 -6.68 -28.33
C THR A 9 -13.11 -8.09 -27.88
N MET A 10 -14.31 -8.55 -28.24
CA MET A 10 -14.75 -9.92 -27.94
C MET A 10 -13.91 -10.96 -28.69
N ALA A 11 -13.58 -10.71 -29.97
CA ALA A 11 -12.74 -11.61 -30.75
C ALA A 11 -11.30 -11.70 -30.20
N GLU A 12 -10.77 -10.59 -29.70
CA GLU A 12 -9.46 -10.54 -29.06
C GLU A 12 -9.44 -11.30 -27.72
N VAL A 13 -10.46 -11.13 -26.89
CA VAL A 13 -10.66 -11.92 -25.66
C VAL A 13 -10.72 -13.42 -25.99
N GLN A 14 -11.48 -13.80 -27.02
CA GLN A 14 -11.64 -15.20 -27.42
C GLN A 14 -10.35 -15.82 -27.95
N ARG A 15 -9.48 -15.01 -28.57
CA ARG A 15 -8.13 -15.41 -28.99
C ARG A 15 -7.18 -15.60 -27.80
N LEU A 16 -7.25 -14.69 -26.82
CA LEU A 16 -6.46 -14.76 -25.58
C LEU A 16 -6.84 -16.00 -24.75
N PHE A 17 -8.12 -16.37 -24.72
CA PHE A 17 -8.62 -17.60 -24.08
C PHE A 17 -8.75 -18.79 -25.02
N SER A 18 -7.94 -18.84 -26.09
CA SER A 18 -7.89 -20.02 -26.95
C SER A 18 -7.43 -21.26 -26.17
N ALA A 19 -7.91 -22.44 -26.57
CA ALA A 19 -7.60 -23.72 -25.89
C ALA A 19 -6.09 -23.96 -25.74
N SER A 20 -5.29 -23.51 -26.72
CA SER A 20 -3.83 -23.59 -26.68
C SER A 20 -3.19 -22.74 -25.57
N ASN A 21 -3.71 -21.54 -25.30
CA ASN A 21 -3.21 -20.69 -24.22
C ASN A 21 -3.59 -21.26 -22.85
N ILE A 22 -4.77 -21.86 -22.73
CA ILE A 22 -5.22 -22.53 -21.51
C ILE A 22 -4.35 -23.75 -21.21
N GLU A 23 -4.04 -24.57 -22.22
CA GLU A 23 -3.11 -25.69 -22.06
C GLU A 23 -1.70 -25.22 -21.67
N PHE A 24 -1.20 -24.15 -22.29
CA PHE A 24 0.09 -23.57 -21.94
C PHE A 24 0.15 -23.09 -20.48
N LEU A 25 -0.93 -22.46 -19.98
CA LEU A 25 -1.02 -22.01 -18.59
C LEU A 25 -1.11 -23.20 -17.61
N LYS A 26 -1.85 -24.26 -17.96
CA LYS A 26 -1.91 -25.51 -17.18
C LYS A 26 -0.55 -26.19 -17.10
N GLU A 27 0.16 -26.26 -18.22
CA GLU A 27 1.50 -26.86 -18.29
C GLU A 27 2.53 -26.06 -17.48
N ARG A 28 2.44 -24.72 -17.50
CA ARG A 28 3.26 -23.85 -16.64
C ARG A 28 2.93 -24.03 -15.17
N GLY A 29 1.65 -24.18 -14.81
CA GLY A 29 1.22 -24.49 -13.44
C GLY A 29 1.75 -25.84 -12.95
N ARG A 30 1.71 -26.86 -13.81
CA ARG A 30 2.24 -28.20 -13.54
C ARG A 30 3.74 -28.20 -13.30
N LYS A 31 4.50 -27.49 -14.15
CA LYS A 31 5.96 -27.33 -13.96
C LYS A 31 6.34 -26.57 -12.69
N LYS A 32 5.50 -25.62 -12.25
CA LYS A 32 5.69 -24.91 -10.98
C LYS A 32 5.41 -25.81 -9.78
N LEU A 33 4.41 -26.68 -9.86
CA LEU A 33 4.18 -27.70 -8.84
C LEU A 33 5.34 -28.72 -8.76
N GLU A 34 5.90 -29.13 -9.90
CA GLU A 34 7.06 -30.03 -9.95
C GLU A 34 8.34 -29.37 -9.42
N SER A 35 8.52 -28.05 -9.58
CA SER A 35 9.67 -27.33 -9.01
C SER A 35 9.55 -27.12 -7.51
N ASP A 36 8.34 -26.88 -7.00
CA ASP A 36 8.10 -26.59 -5.59
C ASP A 36 8.06 -27.87 -4.74
N PHE A 37 7.78 -29.04 -5.35
CA PHE A 37 7.73 -30.35 -4.68
C PHE A 37 8.39 -31.47 -5.49
N PRO A 38 9.73 -31.62 -5.45
CA PRO A 38 10.40 -32.69 -6.16
C PRO A 38 10.18 -34.03 -5.43
N GLY A 39 9.32 -34.91 -5.97
CA GLY A 39 9.28 -36.32 -5.55
C GLY A 39 7.92 -37.01 -5.36
N GLN A 40 6.78 -36.35 -5.58
CA GLN A 40 5.46 -37.02 -5.51
C GLN A 40 4.90 -37.38 -6.90
N GLY A 41 5.71 -38.05 -7.70
CA GLY A 41 5.36 -38.44 -9.07
C GLY A 41 5.67 -39.89 -9.35
N GLN A 42 5.04 -40.82 -8.63
CA GLN A 42 4.92 -42.22 -9.06
C GLN A 42 3.89 -42.97 -8.21
N GLU A 43 2.60 -42.73 -8.49
CA GLU A 43 1.61 -43.80 -8.52
C GLU A 43 0.65 -43.51 -9.68
N ALA A 44 0.89 -44.22 -10.77
CA ALA A 44 0.13 -44.16 -12.00
C ALA A 44 -1.21 -44.88 -11.82
N ALA A 45 -2.30 -44.18 -12.18
CA ALA A 45 -3.17 -44.58 -13.27
C ALA A 45 -3.31 -46.11 -13.49
N ALA A 46 -4.17 -46.74 -12.71
CA ALA A 46 -4.90 -47.93 -13.16
C ALA A 46 -6.27 -47.45 -13.64
N GLY A 47 -6.55 -47.66 -14.93
CA GLY A 47 -7.74 -47.18 -15.62
C GLY A 47 -9.04 -47.63 -14.96
N VAL A 48 -10.00 -46.72 -14.92
CA VAL A 48 -11.42 -47.04 -14.78
C VAL A 48 -12.09 -46.41 -15.98
N GLU A 49 -12.58 -47.28 -16.87
CA GLU A 49 -13.43 -46.92 -17.99
C GLU A 49 -14.64 -46.14 -17.48
N SER A 50 -14.94 -45.05 -18.18
CA SER A 50 -16.15 -44.26 -17.98
C SER A 50 -17.34 -45.04 -18.53
N ASP A 51 -18.05 -45.73 -17.66
CA ASP A 51 -19.45 -46.10 -17.85
C ASP A 51 -20.06 -46.12 -16.46
N ASP A 52 -20.69 -45.02 -16.08
CA ASP A 52 -21.79 -44.99 -15.12
C ASP A 52 -22.40 -43.59 -15.17
N VAL A 53 -23.33 -43.44 -16.12
CA VAL A 53 -24.40 -42.45 -15.99
C VAL A 53 -25.16 -42.84 -14.73
N TYR A 54 -24.91 -42.14 -13.62
CA TYR A 54 -25.76 -42.23 -12.44
C TYR A 54 -27.11 -41.56 -12.77
N GLU A 55 -27.98 -42.28 -13.48
CA GLU A 55 -29.43 -42.13 -13.37
C GLU A 55 -29.85 -42.72 -12.01
N GLY A 56 -29.45 -42.05 -10.93
CA GLY A 56 -30.01 -42.28 -9.61
C GLY A 56 -31.04 -41.18 -9.37
N GLU A 57 -32.33 -41.54 -9.31
CA GLU A 57 -33.34 -40.67 -8.71
C GLU A 57 -32.81 -40.20 -7.35
N VAL A 58 -32.54 -38.91 -7.23
CA VAL A 58 -32.24 -38.29 -5.94
C VAL A 58 -33.56 -38.28 -5.18
N ASP A 59 -33.78 -39.32 -4.37
CA ASP A 59 -34.85 -39.32 -3.38
C ASP A 59 -34.60 -38.14 -2.45
N LEU A 60 -35.30 -37.02 -2.69
CA LEU A 60 -35.33 -35.84 -1.83
C LEU A 60 -36.15 -36.15 -0.58
N GLY A 61 -35.95 -37.33 0.01
CA GLY A 61 -36.63 -37.84 1.19
C GLY A 61 -36.59 -36.81 2.30
N PHE A 62 -37.66 -36.03 2.38
CA PHE A 62 -37.95 -35.07 3.43
C PHE A 62 -38.06 -35.86 4.74
N GLY A 63 -36.92 -36.06 5.40
CA GLY A 63 -36.85 -36.93 6.58
C GLY A 63 -35.58 -36.82 7.40
N ASN A 64 -34.47 -36.35 6.84
CA ASN A 64 -33.25 -36.10 7.61
C ASN A 64 -32.97 -34.60 7.57
N ARG A 65 -33.43 -33.91 8.62
CA ARG A 65 -32.87 -32.62 9.03
C ARG A 65 -31.36 -32.87 9.15
N LEU A 66 -30.57 -32.35 8.21
CA LEU A 66 -29.11 -32.40 8.29
C LEU A 66 -28.74 -31.69 9.60
N GLU A 67 -28.46 -32.48 10.63
CA GLU A 67 -27.81 -32.01 11.83
C GLU A 67 -26.40 -31.66 11.39
N LEU A 68 -26.23 -30.39 11.02
CA LEU A 68 -24.92 -29.82 10.77
C LEU A 68 -24.09 -30.06 12.03
N ASP A 69 -22.96 -30.76 11.88
CA ASP A 69 -21.99 -30.92 12.96
C ASP A 69 -21.54 -29.51 13.42
N GLU A 70 -21.13 -29.37 14.67
CA GLU A 70 -20.70 -28.10 15.25
C GLU A 70 -19.60 -27.43 14.41
N LEU A 71 -18.74 -28.23 13.78
CA LEU A 71 -17.71 -27.78 12.84
C LEU A 71 -18.28 -27.19 11.54
N GLU A 72 -19.40 -27.69 11.05
CA GLU A 72 -20.06 -27.20 9.83
C GLU A 72 -20.87 -25.93 10.13
N ILE A 73 -21.43 -25.81 11.34
CA ILE A 73 -22.05 -24.59 11.85
C ILE A 73 -21.00 -23.49 12.03
N ASP A 74 -19.82 -23.81 12.58
CA ASP A 74 -18.71 -22.84 12.69
C ASP A 74 -18.20 -22.39 11.32
N LYS A 75 -18.18 -23.29 10.33
CA LYS A 75 -17.97 -22.95 8.92
C LYS A 75 -19.17 -22.27 8.26
N GLN A 76 -20.26 -21.95 8.94
CA GLN A 76 -21.34 -21.12 8.38
C GLN A 76 -21.36 -19.73 9.03
N LYS A 77 -20.79 -19.58 10.22
CA LYS A 77 -20.63 -18.29 10.90
C LYS A 77 -19.85 -17.26 10.08
N TRP A 78 -18.91 -17.68 9.23
CA TRP A 78 -18.19 -16.74 8.34
C TRP A 78 -19.05 -16.20 7.18
N MET A 79 -20.21 -16.83 6.90
CA MET A 79 -21.18 -16.37 5.92
C MET A 79 -22.32 -15.56 6.56
N GLU A 80 -22.34 -15.44 7.89
CA GLU A 80 -23.27 -14.54 8.55
C GLU A 80 -22.96 -13.11 8.06
N PRO A 81 -23.97 -12.33 7.66
CA PRO A 81 -23.76 -10.94 7.32
C PRO A 81 -23.11 -10.28 8.53
N VAL A 82 -21.98 -9.61 8.30
CA VAL A 82 -21.35 -8.78 9.33
C VAL A 82 -22.46 -7.86 9.83
N ALA A 83 -22.78 -7.95 11.12
CA ALA A 83 -23.78 -7.08 11.72
C ALA A 83 -23.41 -5.64 11.34
N GLU A 84 -24.34 -4.91 10.75
CA GLU A 84 -24.17 -3.48 10.51
C GLU A 84 -23.71 -2.87 11.84
N GLU A 85 -22.57 -2.18 11.85
CA GLU A 85 -21.87 -1.71 13.06
C GLU A 85 -22.70 -0.70 13.90
N GLU A 86 -23.99 -0.51 13.60
CA GLU A 86 -24.90 0.38 14.31
C GLU A 86 -25.10 0.00 15.80
N ASP A 87 -24.90 -1.27 16.17
CA ASP A 87 -25.25 -1.77 17.51
C ASP A 87 -24.07 -2.07 18.46
N LEU A 88 -22.81 -1.84 18.05
CA LEU A 88 -21.69 -1.97 18.99
C LEU A 88 -21.63 -0.77 19.95
N PRO A 89 -21.53 -0.98 21.28
CA PRO A 89 -21.43 0.12 22.24
C PRO A 89 -20.24 1.00 21.91
N ARG A 90 -20.53 2.27 21.61
CA ARG A 90 -19.58 3.36 21.39
C ARG A 90 -18.51 3.39 22.50
N PRO A 91 -17.22 3.23 22.18
CA PRO A 91 -16.19 3.87 22.97
C PRO A 91 -16.39 5.37 22.81
N GLU A 92 -16.70 6.08 23.90
CA GLU A 92 -16.73 7.56 23.94
C GLU A 92 -15.33 8.18 23.80
N ASP A 93 -14.30 7.34 23.77
CA ASP A 93 -12.94 7.78 23.59
C ASP A 93 -12.68 8.05 22.10
N GLU A 94 -12.86 9.31 21.70
CA GLU A 94 -12.17 9.94 20.56
C GLU A 94 -10.65 10.00 20.85
N SER A 95 -10.05 8.85 21.20
CA SER A 95 -8.62 8.73 21.29
C SER A 95 -8.05 8.94 19.88
N PHE A 96 -6.85 9.53 19.82
CA PHE A 96 -6.10 9.70 18.58
C PHE A 96 -6.05 8.42 17.72
N GLU A 97 -6.08 7.25 18.35
CA GLU A 97 -5.98 5.93 17.71
C GLU A 97 -7.21 5.59 16.85
N GLY A 98 -8.38 6.16 17.17
CA GLY A 98 -9.65 5.89 16.45
C GLY A 98 -10.01 6.90 15.35
N ARG A 99 -9.21 7.95 15.15
CA ARG A 99 -9.44 8.96 14.10
C ARG A 99 -9.04 8.40 12.74
N ARG A 100 -9.95 8.47 11.76
CA ARG A 100 -9.75 7.97 10.39
C ARG A 100 -9.58 9.13 9.42
N PHE A 101 -8.75 8.93 8.41
CA PHE A 101 -8.42 9.94 7.42
C PHE A 101 -8.61 9.40 6.01
N ASP A 102 -9.02 10.28 5.10
CA ASP A 102 -8.98 10.00 3.67
C ASP A 102 -7.54 10.12 3.11
N PHE A 103 -7.37 9.86 1.81
CA PHE A 103 -6.06 9.97 1.15
C PHE A 103 -5.54 11.41 1.03
N GLU A 104 -6.41 12.40 1.15
CA GLU A 104 -6.06 13.81 1.15
C GLU A 104 -5.69 14.31 2.55
N GLY A 105 -5.75 13.44 3.57
CA GLY A 105 -5.40 13.75 4.95
C GLY A 105 -6.49 14.49 5.71
N ASN A 106 -7.73 14.50 5.22
CA ASN A 106 -8.87 15.04 5.93
C ASN A 106 -9.44 14.00 6.89
N GLU A 107 -9.77 14.43 8.11
CA GLU A 107 -10.42 13.55 9.08
C GLU A 107 -11.86 13.23 8.67
N LEU A 108 -12.20 11.94 8.69
CA LEU A 108 -13.54 11.42 8.51
C LEU A 108 -14.25 11.36 9.87
N LYS A 109 -15.09 12.36 10.14
CA LYS A 109 -15.87 12.41 11.38
C LYS A 109 -16.95 11.34 11.38
N ARG A 110 -17.08 10.66 12.52
CA ARG A 110 -18.12 9.64 12.71
C ARG A 110 -19.49 10.32 12.78
N GLY A 111 -20.36 10.06 11.80
CA GLY A 111 -21.77 10.48 11.81
C GLY A 111 -22.07 11.94 11.45
N SER A 112 -21.18 12.65 10.74
CA SER A 112 -21.41 14.04 10.35
C SER A 112 -22.12 14.25 9.02
N SER A 113 -23.14 13.46 8.69
CA SER A 113 -24.24 13.87 7.80
C SER A 113 -25.29 12.76 7.77
N GLY A 114 -26.56 13.12 7.89
CA GLY A 114 -27.71 12.20 7.78
C GLY A 114 -27.97 11.75 6.34
N VAL A 115 -26.90 11.50 5.59
CA VAL A 115 -26.88 10.97 4.23
C VAL A 115 -25.72 10.01 4.23
N GLU A 116 -25.96 8.77 3.80
CA GLU A 116 -24.92 7.82 3.42
C GLU A 116 -24.04 8.51 2.36
N GLU A 117 -23.01 9.24 2.79
CA GLU A 117 -21.96 9.68 1.87
C GLU A 117 -21.26 8.40 1.44
N GLU A 118 -21.56 7.97 0.21
CA GLU A 118 -20.85 6.89 -0.46
C GLU A 118 -19.40 7.36 -0.67
N TYR A 119 -18.58 7.18 0.36
CA TYR A 119 -17.15 7.39 0.29
C TYR A 119 -16.57 6.54 -0.83
N ASP A 120 -15.48 7.00 -1.43
CA ASP A 120 -14.78 6.25 -2.48
C ASP A 120 -14.54 4.80 -1.99
N PRO A 121 -14.98 3.76 -2.74
CA PRO A 121 -14.80 2.36 -2.36
C PRO A 121 -13.36 1.99 -2.00
N ILE A 122 -12.37 2.72 -2.52
CA ILE A 122 -10.94 2.51 -2.25
C ILE A 122 -10.56 2.87 -0.81
N LEU A 123 -11.37 3.69 -0.12
CA LEU A 123 -11.16 4.05 1.29
C LEU A 123 -11.58 2.93 2.24
N TYR A 124 -12.38 1.96 1.78
CA TYR A 124 -12.74 0.78 2.56
C TYR A 124 -11.64 -0.27 2.42
N HIS A 125 -11.15 -0.77 3.56
CA HIS A 125 -10.05 -1.72 3.59
C HIS A 125 -10.40 -2.95 4.42
N HIS A 126 -9.72 -4.07 4.17
CA HIS A 126 -9.94 -5.33 4.91
C HIS A 126 -9.24 -5.35 6.27
N GLY A 127 -9.29 -4.25 7.02
CA GLY A 127 -8.63 -4.10 8.31
C GLY A 127 -9.53 -4.53 9.46
N GLU A 128 -9.30 -3.95 10.64
CA GLU A 128 -10.08 -4.27 11.85
C GLU A 128 -11.52 -3.72 11.78
N GLU A 129 -11.77 -2.66 11.00
CA GLU A 129 -13.10 -2.08 10.77
C GLU A 129 -13.40 -1.95 9.27
N PRO A 130 -13.70 -3.06 8.55
CA PRO A 130 -13.88 -3.04 7.10
C PRO A 130 -15.15 -2.30 6.64
N GLY A 131 -16.11 -2.08 7.55
CA GLY A 131 -17.31 -1.29 7.30
C GLY A 131 -17.09 0.22 7.38
N ARG A 132 -15.87 0.68 7.72
CA ARG A 132 -15.59 2.09 7.97
C ARG A 132 -14.56 2.64 6.98
N PRO A 133 -14.85 3.75 6.28
CA PRO A 133 -13.93 4.32 5.31
C PRO A 133 -12.77 5.03 5.98
N GLY A 134 -11.64 5.08 5.27
CA GLY A 134 -10.43 5.78 5.64
C GLY A 134 -9.53 4.97 6.55
N TYR A 135 -8.32 5.48 6.75
CA TYR A 135 -7.28 4.79 7.51
C TYR A 135 -6.95 5.56 8.78
N THR A 136 -6.72 4.85 9.88
CA THR A 136 -6.11 5.39 11.08
C THR A 136 -4.61 5.64 10.85
N VAL A 137 -4.02 6.54 11.64
CA VAL A 137 -2.56 6.75 11.58
C VAL A 137 -1.80 5.46 11.88
N GLN A 138 -2.29 4.63 12.79
CA GLN A 138 -1.64 3.37 13.14
C GLN A 138 -1.65 2.38 11.97
N GLU A 139 -2.77 2.25 11.25
CA GLU A 139 -2.84 1.43 10.04
C GLU A 139 -1.89 1.95 8.96
N LEU A 140 -1.85 3.27 8.73
CA LEU A 140 -0.92 3.88 7.76
C LEU A 140 0.54 3.62 8.14
N LEU A 141 0.87 3.72 9.43
CA LEU A 141 2.20 3.41 9.94
C LEU A 141 2.58 1.93 9.72
N VAL A 142 1.64 1.00 9.87
CA VAL A 142 1.86 -0.42 9.54
C VAL A 142 2.01 -0.62 8.02
N LEU A 143 1.16 0.02 7.22
CA LEU A 143 1.22 -0.05 5.75
C LEU A 143 2.51 0.53 5.19
N SER A 144 3.10 1.53 5.84
CA SER A 144 4.40 2.10 5.47
C SER A 144 5.55 1.08 5.55
N ASP A 145 5.40 0.02 6.35
CA ASP A 145 6.36 -1.09 6.47
C ASP A 145 6.04 -2.28 5.53
N SER A 146 4.91 -2.27 4.82
CA SER A 146 4.45 -3.40 3.99
C SER A 146 5.44 -3.79 2.89
N ASN A 147 5.62 -5.06 2.56
CA ASN A 147 6.46 -5.45 1.41
C ASN A 147 5.91 -5.00 0.04
N ASN A 148 4.67 -4.54 -0.02
CA ASN A 148 4.07 -3.99 -1.23
C ASN A 148 4.41 -2.50 -1.38
N GLY A 149 5.19 -2.16 -2.41
CA GLY A 149 5.61 -0.78 -2.69
C GLY A 149 4.44 0.19 -2.91
N GLY A 150 3.33 -0.25 -3.51
CA GLY A 150 2.13 0.58 -3.69
C GLY A 150 1.48 0.92 -2.36
N GLN A 151 1.39 -0.04 -1.44
CA GLN A 151 0.87 0.20 -0.08
C GLN A 151 1.77 1.16 0.70
N ARG A 152 3.11 1.02 0.61
CA ARG A 152 4.04 1.98 1.23
C ARG A 152 3.85 3.38 0.68
N GLN A 153 3.82 3.52 -0.65
CA GLN A 153 3.66 4.80 -1.32
C GLN A 153 2.37 5.49 -0.90
N LEU A 154 1.25 4.76 -0.90
CA LEU A 154 -0.05 5.25 -0.46
C LEU A 154 0.03 5.74 0.99
N ALA A 155 0.54 4.90 1.89
CA ALA A 155 0.63 5.22 3.30
C ALA A 155 1.48 6.45 3.58
N LEU A 156 2.66 6.55 2.97
CA LEU A 156 3.58 7.69 3.13
C LEU A 156 2.95 8.99 2.61
N ARG A 157 2.28 8.93 1.46
CA ARG A 157 1.57 10.10 0.90
C ARG A 157 0.45 10.56 1.83
N THR A 158 -0.38 9.64 2.30
CA THR A 158 -1.48 9.95 3.22
C THR A 158 -0.95 10.53 4.54
N LEU A 159 0.10 9.94 5.12
CA LEU A 159 0.75 10.48 6.33
C LEU A 159 1.27 11.90 6.10
N GLY A 160 1.91 12.17 4.96
CA GLY A 160 2.35 13.52 4.60
C GLY A 160 1.20 14.52 4.51
N ASN A 161 0.07 14.10 3.95
CA ASN A 161 -1.12 14.93 3.84
C ASN A 161 -1.77 15.19 5.21
N ILE A 162 -1.82 14.18 6.10
CA ILE A 162 -2.28 14.35 7.49
C ILE A 162 -1.39 15.38 8.21
N VAL A 163 -0.07 15.35 8.01
CA VAL A 163 0.84 16.37 8.59
C VAL A 163 0.51 17.78 8.13
N ALA A 164 0.13 17.93 6.85
CA ALA A 164 -0.24 19.21 6.28
C ALA A 164 -1.57 19.74 6.87
N ASN A 165 -2.54 18.86 7.08
CA ASN A 165 -3.91 19.24 7.42
C ASN A 165 -4.23 19.21 8.93
N ASP A 166 -3.62 18.30 9.69
CA ASP A 166 -3.86 18.13 11.13
C ASP A 166 -2.56 17.99 11.92
N SER A 167 -2.14 19.10 12.52
CA SER A 167 -0.93 19.13 13.32
C SER A 167 -1.05 18.51 14.69
N ASP A 168 -2.23 18.46 15.24
CA ASP A 168 -2.45 18.03 16.62
C ASP A 168 -2.31 16.51 16.69
N VAL A 169 -2.94 15.83 15.73
CA VAL A 169 -2.75 14.40 15.42
C VAL A 169 -1.29 14.14 15.15
N SER A 170 -0.70 14.93 14.26
CA SER A 170 0.69 14.74 13.85
C SER A 170 1.68 14.86 15.00
N GLN A 171 1.47 15.79 15.93
CA GLN A 171 2.33 15.96 17.08
C GLN A 171 2.35 14.74 18.02
N LEU A 172 1.26 13.94 18.05
CA LEU A 172 1.15 12.77 18.90
C LEU A 172 2.01 11.61 18.38
N TRP A 173 1.91 11.28 17.09
CA TRP A 173 2.62 10.13 16.54
C TRP A 173 4.07 10.39 16.17
N ILE A 174 4.47 11.62 15.82
CA ILE A 174 5.89 11.92 15.51
C ILE A 174 6.83 11.65 16.70
N ARG A 175 6.31 11.67 17.94
CA ARG A 175 7.07 11.37 19.14
C ARG A 175 7.38 9.88 19.28
N HIS A 176 6.72 9.03 18.50
CA HIS A 176 6.98 7.61 18.51
C HIS A 176 8.36 7.34 17.89
N ARG A 177 9.27 6.74 18.68
CA ARG A 177 10.70 6.56 18.32
C ARG A 177 10.94 5.92 16.96
N GLN A 178 10.00 5.11 16.47
CA GLN A 178 10.16 4.37 15.21
C GLN A 178 9.83 5.21 13.98
N VAL A 179 9.14 6.35 14.12
CA VAL A 179 8.70 7.16 12.97
C VAL A 179 9.89 7.73 12.21
N HIS A 180 10.87 8.31 12.91
CA HIS A 180 12.11 8.82 12.29
C HIS A 180 12.82 7.75 11.47
N VAL A 181 12.94 6.54 12.02
CA VAL A 181 13.57 5.40 11.34
C VAL A 181 12.78 4.97 10.11
N ARG A 182 11.44 4.90 10.20
CA ARG A 182 10.57 4.53 9.08
C ARG A 182 10.70 5.49 7.90
N PHE A 183 10.66 6.79 8.17
CA PHE A 183 10.87 7.80 7.13
C PHE A 183 12.29 7.75 6.56
N ALA A 184 13.31 7.57 7.42
CA ALA A 184 14.69 7.44 6.97
C ALA A 184 14.90 6.24 6.03
N VAL A 185 14.36 5.07 6.37
CA VAL A 185 14.43 3.86 5.53
C VAL A 185 13.63 4.03 4.24
N SER A 186 12.49 4.72 4.29
CA SER A 186 11.62 4.93 3.11
C SER A 186 12.24 5.87 2.09
N VAL A 187 13.03 6.86 2.54
CA VAL A 187 13.80 7.75 1.66
C VAL A 187 14.84 6.94 0.87
N SER A 188 15.46 5.93 1.46
CA SER A 188 16.45 5.04 0.80
C SER A 188 15.84 3.88 0.03
N HIS A 189 14.52 3.87 -0.20
CA HIS A 189 13.84 2.72 -0.77
C HIS A 189 14.20 2.53 -2.26
N ALA A 190 14.34 1.27 -2.67
CA ALA A 190 14.72 0.91 -4.04
C ALA A 190 13.67 1.34 -5.08
N ASN A 191 12.37 1.28 -4.71
CA ASN A 191 11.29 1.78 -5.55
C ASN A 191 11.25 3.32 -5.53
N ILE A 192 11.44 3.94 -6.69
CA ILE A 192 11.44 5.39 -6.88
C ILE A 192 10.15 6.07 -6.41
N ASN A 193 8.98 5.45 -6.62
CA ASN A 193 7.70 6.03 -6.23
C ASN A 193 7.55 6.10 -4.71
N VAL A 194 8.05 5.08 -4.00
CA VAL A 194 8.09 5.06 -2.53
C VAL A 194 9.03 6.15 -2.02
N ARG A 195 10.22 6.27 -2.62
CA ARG A 195 11.20 7.31 -2.28
C ARG A 195 10.62 8.71 -2.49
N HIS A 196 9.97 8.97 -3.62
CA HIS A 196 9.37 10.27 -3.92
C HIS A 196 8.25 10.62 -2.93
N ALA A 197 7.38 9.66 -2.61
CA ALA A 197 6.36 9.85 -1.58
C ALA A 197 6.97 10.11 -0.20
N ALA A 198 8.03 9.39 0.15
CA ALA A 198 8.75 9.58 1.41
C ALA A 198 9.38 10.98 1.51
N LEU A 199 10.05 11.45 0.44
CA LEU A 199 10.66 12.78 0.40
C LEU A 199 9.59 13.88 0.53
N ALA A 200 8.49 13.77 -0.22
CA ALA A 200 7.41 14.75 -0.16
C ALA A 200 6.77 14.82 1.24
N ALA A 201 6.48 13.67 1.84
CA ALA A 201 5.93 13.61 3.20
C ALA A 201 6.94 14.09 4.26
N LEU A 202 8.23 13.81 4.06
CA LEU A 202 9.30 14.27 4.95
C LEU A 202 9.45 15.79 4.93
N VAL A 203 9.31 16.45 3.77
CA VAL A 203 9.28 17.92 3.70
C VAL A 203 8.21 18.48 4.65
N GLN A 204 6.98 17.94 4.61
CA GLN A 204 5.89 18.40 5.47
C GLN A 204 6.23 18.23 6.96
N LEU A 205 6.81 17.08 7.33
CA LEU A 205 7.26 16.81 8.70
C LEU A 205 8.33 17.80 9.17
N LEU A 206 9.38 18.01 8.38
CA LEU A 206 10.52 18.85 8.78
C LEU A 206 10.14 20.33 8.87
N VAL A 207 9.27 20.81 7.96
CA VAL A 207 8.73 22.18 8.01
C VAL A 207 7.86 22.38 9.24
N ARG A 208 6.99 21.41 9.56
CA ARG A 208 6.00 21.55 10.63
C ARG A 208 6.57 21.28 12.02
N PHE A 209 7.57 20.41 12.13
CA PHE A 209 8.11 19.94 13.41
C PHE A 209 9.64 20.06 13.48
N PRO A 210 10.17 21.23 13.89
CA PRO A 210 11.62 21.44 13.98
C PRO A 210 12.35 20.46 14.93
N SER A 211 11.66 19.93 15.95
CA SER A 211 12.22 18.89 16.82
C SER A 211 12.51 17.60 16.05
N PHE A 212 11.62 17.23 15.12
CA PHE A 212 11.80 16.07 14.25
C PHE A 212 13.02 16.25 13.34
N THR A 213 13.23 17.47 12.82
CA THR A 213 14.40 17.83 12.01
C THR A 213 15.70 17.64 12.77
N LYS A 214 15.74 18.02 14.04
CA LYS A 214 16.91 17.80 14.90
C LYS A 214 17.15 16.31 15.13
N ASP A 215 16.12 15.56 15.50
CA ASP A 215 16.23 14.12 15.77
C ASP A 215 16.73 13.37 14.51
N LEU A 216 16.30 13.78 13.33
CA LEU A 216 16.72 13.20 12.06
C LEU A 216 18.16 13.59 11.68
N ALA A 217 18.58 14.82 11.97
CA ALA A 217 19.95 15.29 11.76
C ALA A 217 20.97 14.52 12.63
N ASP A 218 20.53 13.99 13.77
CA ASP A 218 21.36 13.19 14.67
C ASP A 218 21.52 11.73 14.22
N ILE A 219 20.82 11.27 13.16
CA ILE A 219 20.89 9.90 12.63
C ILE A 219 21.91 9.84 11.46
N PRO A 220 23.12 9.28 11.66
CA PRO A 220 24.16 9.28 10.62
C PRO A 220 23.78 8.48 9.37
N GLU A 221 23.10 7.35 9.55
CA GLU A 221 22.68 6.47 8.44
C GLU A 221 21.69 7.16 7.51
N PHE A 222 20.85 8.04 8.07
CA PHE A 222 19.93 8.86 7.29
C PHE A 222 20.70 9.89 6.46
N LEU A 223 21.66 10.61 7.06
CA LEU A 223 22.47 11.59 6.34
C LEU A 223 23.27 10.96 5.18
N ILE A 224 23.86 9.79 5.41
CA ILE A 224 24.58 9.02 4.36
C ILE A 224 23.61 8.59 3.25
N SER A 225 22.41 8.15 3.62
CA SER A 225 21.39 7.78 2.64
C SER A 225 20.96 8.97 1.78
N LEU A 226 20.72 10.11 2.44
CA LEU A 226 20.34 11.35 1.78
C LEU A 226 21.42 11.84 0.81
N GLU A 227 22.68 11.73 1.21
CA GLU A 227 23.84 12.00 0.34
C GLU A 227 23.82 11.13 -0.92
N ASN A 228 23.65 9.81 -0.75
CA ASN A 228 23.64 8.88 -1.87
C ASN A 228 22.50 9.15 -2.83
N ILE A 229 21.31 9.47 -2.32
CA ILE A 229 20.14 9.80 -3.13
C ILE A 229 20.37 11.12 -3.86
N ALA A 230 20.90 12.14 -3.18
CA ALA A 230 21.19 13.42 -3.82
C ALA A 230 22.15 13.24 -5.00
N LYS A 231 23.23 12.49 -4.81
CA LYS A 231 24.13 12.13 -5.91
C LYS A 231 23.40 11.37 -7.01
N GLN A 232 22.62 10.34 -6.69
CA GLN A 232 21.88 9.54 -7.67
C GLN A 232 20.92 10.37 -8.52
N GLU A 233 20.06 11.17 -7.89
CA GLU A 233 19.06 11.98 -8.59
C GLU A 233 19.74 13.04 -9.47
N MET A 234 20.86 13.64 -9.02
CA MET A 234 21.62 14.59 -9.82
C MET A 234 22.22 14.00 -11.10
N PHE A 235 22.73 12.77 -11.05
CA PHE A 235 23.30 12.11 -12.23
C PHE A 235 22.23 11.58 -13.21
N HIS A 236 20.96 11.62 -12.83
CA HIS A 236 19.82 11.19 -13.66
C HIS A 236 18.96 12.36 -14.18
N VAL A 237 19.33 13.62 -13.91
CA VAL A 237 18.62 14.76 -14.49
C VAL A 237 18.96 14.87 -15.98
N ASP A 238 18.14 14.25 -16.82
CA ASP A 238 18.01 14.67 -18.22
C ASP A 238 17.55 16.14 -18.23
N GLU A 239 18.17 16.97 -19.08
CA GLU A 239 18.21 18.44 -19.05
C GLU A 239 16.86 19.20 -19.16
N GLN A 240 15.68 18.56 -19.01
CA GLN A 240 14.41 19.21 -19.37
C GLN A 240 13.26 19.21 -18.36
N GLU A 241 13.30 18.51 -17.22
CA GLU A 241 12.23 18.64 -16.20
C GLU A 241 12.78 18.66 -14.76
N GLU A 242 12.47 19.71 -14.02
CA GLU A 242 12.64 19.74 -12.56
C GLU A 242 11.72 18.66 -11.95
N SER A 243 12.26 17.49 -11.65
CA SER A 243 11.49 16.46 -10.96
C SER A 243 11.05 16.96 -9.58
N PRO A 244 9.77 16.82 -9.18
CA PRO A 244 9.29 17.19 -7.85
C PRO A 244 10.09 16.55 -6.70
N SER A 245 10.75 15.41 -6.96
CA SER A 245 11.66 14.75 -6.02
C SER A 245 12.92 15.58 -5.73
N VAL A 246 13.51 16.20 -6.75
CA VAL A 246 14.70 17.04 -6.64
C VAL A 246 14.39 18.30 -5.85
N VAL A 247 13.22 18.91 -6.07
CA VAL A 247 12.74 20.06 -5.29
C VAL A 247 12.55 19.67 -3.82
N SER A 248 11.91 18.53 -3.56
CA SER A 248 11.70 18.03 -2.20
C SER A 248 13.03 17.77 -1.49
N LEU A 249 13.98 17.16 -2.20
CA LEU A 249 15.32 16.87 -1.71
C LEU A 249 16.11 18.15 -1.39
N ALA A 250 16.08 19.14 -2.28
CA ALA A 250 16.72 20.43 -2.06
C ALA A 250 16.14 21.13 -0.81
N HIS A 251 14.82 21.07 -0.63
CA HIS A 251 14.16 21.61 0.55
C HIS A 251 14.61 20.88 1.82
N ILE A 252 14.62 19.55 1.83
CA ILE A 252 15.11 18.74 2.97
C ILE A 252 16.56 19.11 3.32
N LEU A 253 17.44 19.19 2.33
CA LEU A 253 18.84 19.57 2.54
C LEU A 253 18.95 20.97 3.15
N SER A 254 18.17 21.94 2.68
CA SER A 254 18.16 23.30 3.23
C SER A 254 17.73 23.36 4.71
N LEU A 255 16.81 22.49 5.13
CA LEU A 255 16.34 22.42 6.51
C LEU A 255 17.34 21.72 7.44
N LEU A 256 18.07 20.73 6.93
CA LEU A 256 19.03 19.95 7.70
C LEU A 256 20.43 20.58 7.76
N LEU A 257 20.83 21.35 6.74
CA LEU A 257 22.16 21.93 6.64
C LEU A 257 22.61 22.73 7.88
N PRO A 258 21.77 23.57 8.52
CA PRO A 258 22.16 24.29 9.74
C PRO A 258 22.45 23.39 10.94
N LEU A 259 21.92 22.16 10.94
CA LEU A 259 22.02 21.20 12.04
C LEU A 259 23.09 20.14 11.78
N ALA A 260 23.33 19.80 10.52
CA ALA A 260 24.26 18.77 10.09
C ALA A 260 25.33 19.36 9.15
N PRO A 261 26.43 19.94 9.69
CA PRO A 261 27.47 20.57 8.87
C PRO A 261 28.17 19.59 7.92
N LYS A 262 28.08 18.27 8.17
CA LYS A 262 28.53 17.22 7.26
C LYS A 262 27.83 17.27 5.89
N LEU A 263 26.63 17.86 5.81
CA LEU A 263 25.91 18.06 4.55
C LEU A 263 26.45 19.24 3.72
N GLN A 264 27.35 20.06 4.28
CA GLN A 264 27.89 21.24 3.61
C GLN A 264 28.71 20.87 2.37
N ASP A 265 29.48 19.80 2.44
CA ASP A 265 30.26 19.30 1.31
C ASP A 265 29.34 18.88 0.16
N ILE A 266 28.25 18.17 0.48
CA ILE A 266 27.22 17.73 -0.48
C ILE A 266 26.54 18.93 -1.14
N CYS A 267 26.13 19.93 -0.35
CA CYS A 267 25.51 21.14 -0.90
C CYS A 267 26.48 21.90 -1.81
N SER A 268 27.77 21.91 -1.46
CA SER A 268 28.81 22.54 -2.28
C SER A 268 29.00 21.80 -3.60
N ASP A 269 29.04 20.46 -3.56
CA ASP A 269 29.09 19.62 -4.76
C ASP A 269 27.86 19.84 -5.65
N ILE A 270 26.66 19.93 -5.06
CA ILE A 270 25.41 20.24 -5.76
C ILE A 270 25.49 21.59 -6.48
N ILE A 271 25.90 22.63 -5.75
CA ILE A 271 25.99 23.99 -6.28
C ILE A 271 27.04 24.06 -7.40
N ASN A 272 28.20 23.43 -7.21
CA ASN A 272 29.26 23.40 -8.21
C ASN A 272 28.81 22.67 -9.48
N PHE A 273 28.16 21.51 -9.35
CA PHE A 273 27.60 20.79 -10.49
C PHE A 273 26.57 21.64 -11.24
N ALA A 274 25.61 22.24 -10.53
CA ALA A 274 24.62 23.12 -11.17
C ALA A 274 25.29 24.32 -11.86
N ALA A 275 26.28 24.95 -11.21
CA ALA A 275 27.01 26.06 -11.80
C ALA A 275 27.77 25.66 -13.08
N ASP A 276 28.30 24.44 -13.15
CA ASP A 276 28.98 23.93 -14.34
C ASP A 276 28.01 23.48 -15.45
N SER A 277 26.87 22.89 -15.10
CA SER A 277 25.82 22.51 -16.07
C SER A 277 25.10 23.71 -16.70
N TYR A 278 24.93 24.81 -15.96
CA TYR A 278 24.24 26.02 -16.44
C TYR A 278 25.19 27.16 -16.84
N ARG A 279 26.49 26.90 -16.94
CA ARG A 279 27.47 27.81 -17.57
C ARG A 279 27.27 27.80 -19.09
N VAL A 280 26.27 28.56 -19.55
CA VAL A 280 26.06 28.96 -20.95
C VAL A 280 26.66 30.35 -21.19
#